data_AF-A9NXU7-F1
#
_entry.id   AF-A9NXU7-F1
#
_cell.length_a   1.000
_cell.length_b   1.000
_cell.length_c   1.000
_cell.angle_alpha   90.00
_cell.angle_beta   90.00
_cell.angle_gamma   90.00
#
_symmetry.space_group_name_H-M   'P 1'
#
loop_
_entity.id
_entity.type
_entity.pdbx_description
1 polymer ?
#
loop_
_entity_poly.entity_id
_entity_poly.type
_entity_poly.pdbx_seq_one_letter_code
_entity_poly.pdbx_strand_id
1 'polypeptide(L)'
;MQDLACTKELNQWFVKQFDVGPSRLVAEEGKSKCSWVSLDDVTNCFIRGDSEKSYHHRVVELQRLRSIFGISERQWIEAQVENAKQQAILTMAKLQVSADEAHVHLDLQSLRRKNAEISSDLGTLSQKEEKLLYQMIPRLCWELAQLQDTYILQGDYDLKVMRQEYYIAQQKRFITHLVNQLARHQFLQIACQLERKTMNGAYELLRVIEAELQGFVQATTGRVERCLSLIQAGSEPHEQGAVDDRDTLLHRIRDLLSIHANNQGASLMYVSAPGIVQQISSLQSDLKSLQSDLENSLAEDKHKCINDMCNIIRRMQQLLFASSTTAQPILTPWPLMKELAEMEKINSQLSAAIEEVTREHREKAEIVKHHPHEVGRERQVFVDFFCNPDRLRSQVRELTARVKALQA
;
A
#
# COMPACT_ATOMS: atom_id res chain seq x y z
N MET A 1 -32.14 6.89 1.53
CA MET A 1 -32.80 5.58 1.80
C MET A 1 -31.80 4.43 1.93
N GLN A 2 -30.71 4.37 1.13
CA GLN A 2 -29.70 3.29 1.23
C GLN A 2 -28.91 3.29 2.55
N ASP A 3 -28.58 4.46 3.11
CA ASP A 3 -27.83 4.53 4.38
C ASP A 3 -28.60 3.89 5.55
N LEU A 4 -29.92 4.08 5.61
CA LEU A 4 -30.75 3.52 6.68
C LEU A 4 -30.82 1.99 6.63
N ALA A 5 -30.76 1.41 5.43
CA ALA A 5 -30.71 -0.04 5.23
C ALA A 5 -29.34 -0.60 5.63
N CYS A 6 -28.25 0.08 5.24
CA CYS A 6 -26.89 -0.31 5.60
C CYS A 6 -26.66 -0.24 7.12
N THR A 7 -27.18 0.79 7.81
CA THR A 7 -27.11 0.87 9.27
C THR A 7 -27.93 -0.22 9.96
N LYS A 8 -29.06 -0.65 9.38
CA LYS A 8 -29.88 -1.74 9.94
C LYS A 8 -29.17 -3.09 9.82
N GLU A 9 -28.60 -3.41 8.66
CA GLU A 9 -27.81 -4.62 8.45
C GLU A 9 -26.57 -4.65 9.36
N LEU A 10 -25.88 -3.52 9.51
CA LEU A 10 -24.72 -3.40 10.38
C LEU A 10 -25.09 -3.57 11.87
N ASN A 11 -26.25 -3.06 12.29
CA ASN A 11 -26.78 -3.30 13.64
C ASN A 11 -27.23 -4.76 13.83
N GLN A 12 -27.82 -5.40 12.82
CA GLN A 12 -28.18 -6.82 12.90
C GLN A 12 -26.93 -7.73 12.96
N TRP A 13 -25.90 -7.42 12.17
CA TRP A 13 -24.61 -8.10 12.26
C TRP A 13 -23.98 -7.87 13.64
N PHE A 14 -24.03 -6.65 14.15
CA PHE A 14 -23.52 -6.33 15.48
C PHE A 14 -24.22 -7.13 16.58
N VAL A 15 -25.55 -7.19 16.57
CA VAL A 15 -26.34 -7.97 17.53
C VAL A 15 -26.00 -9.46 17.43
N LYS A 16 -25.89 -10.00 16.20
CA LYS A 16 -25.49 -11.41 15.99
C LYS A 16 -24.09 -11.76 16.49
N GLN A 17 -23.17 -10.79 16.51
CA GLN A 17 -21.77 -11.03 16.88
C GLN A 17 -21.47 -10.69 18.34
N PHE A 18 -22.20 -9.77 18.95
CA PHE A 18 -21.83 -9.20 20.23
C PHE A 18 -22.88 -9.36 21.35
N ASP A 19 -24.09 -9.92 21.10
CA ASP A 19 -25.23 -10.26 22.00
C ASP A 19 -25.54 -9.32 23.21
N VAL A 20 -24.53 -8.82 23.94
CA VAL A 20 -24.54 -7.93 25.11
C VAL A 20 -23.75 -6.61 24.91
N GLY A 21 -23.22 -6.34 23.71
CA GLY A 21 -22.70 -5.00 23.33
C GLY A 21 -21.17 -4.84 23.36
N PRO A 22 -20.63 -3.66 22.97
CA PRO A 22 -19.25 -3.51 22.52
C PRO A 22 -18.22 -3.35 23.66
N SER A 23 -18.67 -3.13 24.90
CA SER A 23 -17.80 -2.79 26.03
C SER A 23 -17.57 -3.94 27.00
N ARG A 24 -18.09 -5.14 26.72
CA ARG A 24 -18.04 -6.26 27.67
C ARG A 24 -16.69 -6.98 27.58
N LEU A 25 -15.97 -7.01 28.70
CA LEU A 25 -14.71 -7.74 28.82
C LEU A 25 -14.99 -9.25 28.94
N VAL A 26 -14.35 -10.05 28.09
CA VAL A 26 -14.40 -11.54 28.07
C VAL A 26 -14.06 -12.16 29.43
N ALA A 27 -13.39 -11.42 30.32
CA ALA A 27 -13.07 -11.85 31.68
C ALA A 27 -14.31 -12.14 32.55
N GLU A 28 -15.46 -11.54 32.26
CA GLU A 28 -16.69 -11.72 33.05
C GLU A 28 -17.52 -12.96 32.65
N GLU A 29 -17.20 -13.60 31.53
CA GLU A 29 -18.03 -14.65 30.90
C GLU A 29 -17.80 -16.08 31.38
N GLY A 30 -17.06 -16.29 32.48
CA GLY A 30 -17.02 -17.59 33.15
C GLY A 30 -18.41 -18.10 33.62
N LYS A 31 -19.46 -17.27 33.57
CA LYS A 31 -20.79 -17.56 34.15
C LYS A 31 -22.00 -17.42 33.22
N SER A 32 -21.89 -16.90 31.99
CA SER A 32 -23.09 -16.68 31.15
C SER A 32 -22.88 -17.05 29.69
N LYS A 33 -23.58 -18.11 29.28
CA LYS A 33 -24.01 -18.53 27.92
C LYS A 33 -23.42 -17.71 26.75
N CYS A 34 -22.34 -18.19 26.16
CA CYS A 34 -22.03 -17.95 24.76
C CYS A 34 -22.00 -19.30 24.03
N SER A 35 -22.93 -19.50 23.09
CA SER A 35 -23.06 -20.72 22.28
C SER A 35 -22.38 -20.55 20.91
N TRP A 36 -21.16 -20.01 20.88
CA TRP A 36 -20.55 -19.57 19.61
C TRP A 36 -19.34 -20.38 19.15
N VAL A 37 -19.22 -21.62 19.63
CA VAL A 37 -18.38 -22.64 18.99
C VAL A 37 -19.13 -23.98 19.01
N SER A 38 -20.02 -24.19 18.02
CA SER A 38 -20.36 -25.55 17.57
C SER A 38 -19.19 -26.06 16.74
N LEU A 39 -18.12 -26.46 17.44
CA LEU A 39 -17.22 -27.48 16.94
C LEU A 39 -17.82 -28.78 17.47
N ASP A 40 -18.56 -29.47 16.60
CA ASP A 40 -19.32 -30.65 16.96
C ASP A 40 -18.41 -31.71 17.64
N ASP A 41 -18.93 -32.16 18.78
CA ASP A 41 -18.79 -33.49 19.39
C ASP A 41 -17.60 -33.93 20.25
N VAL A 42 -16.61 -33.10 20.58
CA VAL A 42 -15.63 -33.48 21.65
C VAL A 42 -15.42 -32.41 22.73
N THR A 43 -15.83 -31.17 22.48
CA THR A 43 -15.47 -30.01 23.33
C THR A 43 -16.64 -29.33 24.04
N ASN A 44 -17.84 -29.93 24.01
CA ASN A 44 -19.02 -29.40 24.73
C ASN A 44 -18.86 -29.37 26.27
N CYS A 45 -17.80 -29.99 26.82
CA CYS A 45 -17.44 -29.92 28.23
C CYS A 45 -16.57 -28.70 28.61
N PHE A 46 -15.98 -27.98 27.65
CA PHE A 46 -15.10 -26.84 27.93
C PHE A 46 -15.81 -25.48 27.87
N ILE A 47 -17.03 -25.43 27.33
CA ILE A 47 -17.74 -24.18 27.00
C ILE A 47 -18.88 -23.88 28.01
N ARG A 48 -19.41 -24.91 28.68
CA ARG A 48 -20.33 -24.72 29.80
C ARG A 48 -19.48 -24.38 31.02
N GLY A 49 -19.60 -23.16 31.55
CA GLY A 49 -18.91 -22.77 32.79
C GLY A 49 -18.95 -23.90 33.81
N ASP A 50 -17.79 -24.28 34.32
CA ASP A 50 -17.62 -25.54 35.05
C ASP A 50 -18.66 -25.66 36.16
N SER A 51 -19.53 -26.67 36.07
CA SER A 51 -20.24 -27.12 37.26
C SER A 51 -19.20 -27.45 38.34
N GLU A 52 -19.50 -27.23 39.62
CA GLU A 52 -18.56 -27.57 40.71
C GLU A 52 -18.01 -29.00 40.58
N LYS A 53 -18.80 -29.91 40.01
CA LYS A 53 -18.43 -31.29 39.71
C LYS A 53 -17.36 -31.42 38.60
N SER A 54 -17.42 -30.59 37.56
CA SER A 54 -16.40 -30.53 36.49
C SER A 54 -15.08 -29.96 37.01
N TYR A 55 -15.16 -28.91 37.84
CA TYR A 55 -13.99 -28.34 38.49
C TYR A 55 -13.30 -29.36 39.40
N HIS A 56 -14.08 -30.07 40.23
CA HIS A 56 -13.54 -31.15 41.07
C HIS A 56 -12.92 -32.27 40.24
N HIS A 57 -13.53 -32.67 39.12
CA HIS A 57 -12.95 -33.66 38.22
C HIS A 57 -11.62 -33.19 37.61
N ARG A 58 -11.51 -31.92 37.21
CA ARG A 58 -10.25 -31.36 36.68
C ARG A 58 -9.16 -31.28 37.74
N VAL A 59 -9.49 -30.90 38.97
CA VAL A 59 -8.53 -30.90 40.09
C VAL A 59 -8.02 -32.31 40.37
N VAL A 60 -8.90 -33.32 40.36
CA VAL A 60 -8.50 -34.73 40.53
C VAL A 60 -7.65 -35.21 39.36
N GLU A 61 -7.98 -34.83 38.13
CA GLU A 61 -7.21 -35.20 36.95
C GLU A 61 -5.84 -34.52 36.93
N LEU A 62 -5.72 -33.27 37.38
CA LEU A 62 -4.45 -32.57 37.55
C LEU A 62 -3.58 -33.25 38.60
N GLN A 63 -4.17 -33.67 39.72
CA GLN A 63 -3.46 -34.45 40.74
C GLN A 63 -2.99 -35.80 40.19
N ARG A 64 -3.78 -36.45 39.32
CA ARG A 64 -3.38 -37.67 38.61
C ARG A 64 -2.22 -37.42 37.65
N LEU A 65 -2.28 -36.35 36.85
CA LEU A 65 -1.20 -36.01 35.91
C LEU A 65 0.10 -35.66 36.65
N ARG A 66 0.01 -34.94 37.77
CA ARG A 66 1.17 -34.61 38.61
C ARG A 66 1.82 -35.85 39.23
N SER A 67 1.03 -36.85 39.64
CA SER A 67 1.57 -38.09 40.21
C SER A 67 2.22 -38.97 39.15
N ILE A 68 1.69 -38.98 37.92
CA ILE A 68 2.24 -39.74 36.80
C ILE A 68 3.49 -39.07 36.23
N PHE A 69 3.52 -37.74 36.13
CA PHE A 69 4.60 -36.99 35.50
C PHE A 69 5.98 -37.29 36.10
N GLY A 70 6.08 -37.32 37.44
CA GLY A 70 7.35 -37.64 38.10
C GLY A 70 7.87 -39.05 37.80
N ILE A 71 6.95 -40.01 37.60
CA ILE A 71 7.29 -41.40 37.25
C ILE A 71 7.67 -41.49 35.78
N SER A 72 6.91 -40.86 34.89
CA SER A 72 7.20 -40.88 33.45
C SER A 72 8.52 -40.17 33.13
N GLU A 73 8.81 -39.05 33.79
CA GLU A 73 10.06 -38.31 33.58
C GLU A 73 11.26 -39.12 34.07
N ARG A 74 11.12 -39.78 35.22
CA ARG A 74 12.15 -40.69 35.72
C ARG A 74 12.40 -41.86 34.75
N GLN A 75 11.33 -42.50 34.27
CA GLN A 75 11.44 -43.59 33.30
C GLN A 75 12.10 -43.14 31.99
N TRP A 76 11.79 -41.92 31.54
CA TRP A 76 12.43 -41.34 30.36
C TRP A 76 13.93 -41.09 30.59
N ILE A 77 14.33 -40.55 31.74
CA ILE A 77 15.74 -40.35 32.10
C ILE A 77 16.45 -41.70 32.21
N GLU A 78 15.86 -42.70 32.86
CA GLU A 78 16.42 -44.06 32.98
C GLU A 78 16.63 -44.70 31.60
N ALA A 79 15.69 -44.53 30.67
CA ALA A 79 15.82 -45.00 29.30
C ALA A 79 16.95 -44.28 28.53
N GLN A 80 17.11 -42.97 28.73
CA GLN A 80 18.21 -42.21 28.14
C GLN A 80 19.58 -42.64 28.69
N VAL A 81 19.68 -42.87 30.01
CA VAL A 81 20.90 -43.36 30.67
C VAL A 81 21.27 -44.75 30.15
N GLU A 82 20.31 -45.67 30.05
CA GLU A 82 20.57 -47.02 29.54
C GLU A 82 20.98 -47.01 28.07
N ASN A 83 20.36 -46.16 27.23
CA ASN A 83 20.79 -45.98 25.85
C ASN A 83 22.24 -45.46 25.76
N ALA A 84 22.58 -44.42 26.54
CA ALA A 84 23.95 -43.89 26.58
C ALA A 84 24.96 -44.95 27.05
N LYS A 85 24.61 -45.76 28.06
CA LYS A 85 25.42 -46.89 28.53
C LYS A 85 25.64 -47.93 27.43
N GLN A 86 24.59 -48.31 26.70
CA GLN A 86 24.70 -49.25 25.59
C GLN A 86 25.59 -48.71 24.46
N GLN A 87 25.48 -47.41 24.14
CA GLN A 87 26.35 -46.75 23.17
C GLN A 87 27.83 -46.74 23.62
N ALA A 88 28.09 -46.49 24.91
CA ALA A 88 29.43 -46.54 25.48
C ALA A 88 30.03 -47.96 25.41
N ILE A 89 29.24 -48.99 25.73
CA ILE A 89 29.68 -50.39 25.60
C ILE A 89 30.00 -50.74 24.14
N LEU A 90 29.14 -50.34 23.20
CA LEU A 90 29.38 -50.59 21.77
C LEU A 90 30.63 -49.87 21.24
N THR A 91 30.89 -48.64 21.70
CA THR A 91 32.11 -47.90 21.30
C THR A 91 33.36 -48.52 21.89
N MET A 92 33.35 -48.92 23.16
CA MET A 92 34.46 -49.63 23.80
C MET A 92 34.72 -51.00 23.17
N ALA A 93 33.68 -51.77 22.86
CA ALA A 93 33.81 -53.06 22.18
C ALA A 93 34.44 -52.90 20.79
N LYS A 94 34.04 -51.88 20.02
CA LYS A 94 34.67 -51.57 18.72
C LYS A 94 36.15 -51.21 18.87
N LEU A 95 36.50 -50.42 19.88
CA LEU A 95 37.90 -50.06 20.17
C LEU A 95 38.72 -51.30 20.55
N GLN A 96 38.15 -52.20 21.36
CA GLN A 96 38.83 -53.45 21.75
C GLN A 96 39.05 -54.38 20.54
N VAL A 97 38.04 -54.58 19.69
CA VAL A 97 38.20 -55.34 18.44
C VAL A 97 39.30 -54.74 17.56
N SER A 98 39.35 -53.41 17.42
CA SER A 98 40.41 -52.76 16.64
C SER A 98 41.81 -52.87 17.28
N ALA A 99 41.89 -52.95 18.61
CA ALA A 99 43.16 -53.14 19.33
C ALA A 99 43.65 -54.60 19.24
N ASP A 100 42.73 -55.56 19.28
CA ASP A 100 43.03 -56.99 19.11
C ASP A 100 43.49 -57.29 17.66
N GLU A 101 42.86 -56.66 16.66
CA GLU A 101 43.31 -56.67 15.26
C GLU A 101 44.71 -56.07 15.07
N ALA A 102 45.11 -55.12 15.94
CA ALA A 102 46.42 -54.48 15.91
C ALA A 102 47.52 -55.22 16.71
N HIS A 103 47.19 -56.36 17.34
CA HIS A 103 48.11 -57.22 18.11
C HIS A 103 49.00 -56.46 19.12
N VAL A 104 48.42 -55.50 19.84
CA VAL A 104 49.14 -54.71 20.84
C VAL A 104 49.33 -55.53 22.12
N HIS A 105 50.49 -56.14 22.30
CA HIS A 105 50.84 -56.85 23.54
C HIS A 105 51.24 -55.86 24.65
N LEU A 106 50.51 -55.88 25.76
CA LEU A 106 50.81 -55.11 26.97
C LEU A 106 51.48 -55.99 28.03
N ASP A 107 52.54 -55.48 28.66
CA ASP A 107 53.23 -56.17 29.75
C ASP A 107 52.31 -56.43 30.95
N LEU A 108 52.41 -57.61 31.56
CA LEU A 108 51.56 -58.05 32.68
C LEU A 108 51.54 -57.06 33.87
N GLN A 109 52.67 -56.43 34.19
CA GLN A 109 52.74 -55.43 35.26
C GLN A 109 52.05 -54.10 34.89
N SER A 110 52.05 -53.74 33.61
CA SER A 110 51.32 -52.56 33.12
C SER A 110 49.81 -52.79 33.14
N LEU A 111 49.36 -54.01 32.79
CA LEU A 111 47.96 -54.43 32.90
C LEU A 111 47.48 -54.45 34.34
N ARG A 112 48.29 -54.93 35.29
CA ARG A 112 47.93 -54.92 36.72
C ARG A 112 47.78 -53.52 37.28
N ARG A 113 48.67 -52.58 36.91
CA ARG A 113 48.55 -51.16 37.31
C ARG A 113 47.31 -50.52 36.72
N LYS A 114 47.09 -50.67 35.40
CA LYS A 114 45.87 -50.19 34.74
C LYS A 114 44.60 -50.78 35.34
N ASN A 115 44.60 -52.06 35.70
CA ASN A 115 43.45 -52.70 36.34
C ASN A 115 43.17 -52.15 37.74
N ALA A 116 44.21 -51.85 38.52
CA ALA A 116 44.08 -51.20 39.82
C ALA A 116 43.57 -49.76 39.70
N GLU A 117 44.09 -49.00 38.73
CA GLU A 117 43.62 -47.64 38.40
C GLU A 117 42.15 -47.65 37.95
N ILE A 118 41.77 -48.51 36.99
CA ILE A 118 40.40 -48.66 36.52
C ILE A 118 39.47 -49.11 37.64
N SER A 119 39.90 -50.01 38.54
CA SER A 119 39.07 -50.45 39.66
C SER A 119 38.82 -49.33 40.68
N SER A 120 39.82 -48.49 40.92
CA SER A 120 39.69 -47.28 41.75
C SER A 120 38.74 -46.28 41.10
N ASP A 121 38.93 -45.98 39.81
CA ASP A 121 38.10 -45.05 39.06
C ASP A 121 36.65 -45.54 38.97
N LEU A 122 36.43 -46.84 38.73
CA LEU A 122 35.12 -47.49 38.74
C LEU A 122 34.42 -47.31 40.09
N GLY A 123 35.15 -47.47 41.21
CA GLY A 123 34.61 -47.22 42.55
C GLY A 123 34.16 -45.77 42.74
N THR A 124 34.96 -44.79 42.31
CA THR A 124 34.58 -43.37 42.41
C THR A 124 33.40 -43.01 41.50
N LEU A 125 33.31 -43.63 40.32
CA LEU A 125 32.22 -43.41 39.36
C LEU A 125 30.92 -44.05 39.84
N SER A 126 30.97 -45.29 40.35
CA SER A 126 29.80 -45.97 40.93
C SER A 126 29.23 -45.18 42.12
N GLN A 127 30.08 -44.61 42.97
CA GLN A 127 29.62 -43.76 44.08
C GLN A 127 28.97 -42.45 43.60
N LYS A 128 29.43 -41.87 42.48
CA LYS A 128 28.80 -40.70 41.85
C LYS A 128 27.48 -41.07 41.19
N GLU A 129 27.41 -42.22 40.54
CA GLU A 129 26.20 -42.76 39.92
C GLU A 129 25.09 -42.96 40.97
N GLU A 130 25.41 -43.61 42.10
CA GLU A 130 24.44 -43.80 43.19
C GLU A 130 23.93 -42.46 43.75
N LYS A 131 24.81 -41.47 43.94
CA LYS A 131 24.40 -40.13 44.38
C LYS A 131 23.45 -39.46 43.39
N LEU A 132 23.72 -39.58 42.09
CA LEU A 132 22.87 -39.02 41.04
C LEU A 132 21.50 -39.72 40.98
N LEU A 133 21.48 -41.06 41.01
CA LEU A 133 20.26 -41.87 40.90
C LEU A 133 19.34 -41.74 42.12
N TYR A 134 19.89 -41.74 43.34
CA TYR A 134 19.07 -41.78 44.54
C TYR A 134 18.80 -40.40 45.16
N GLN A 135 19.63 -39.39 44.91
CA GLN A 135 19.47 -38.07 45.54
C GLN A 135 19.11 -36.96 44.54
N MET A 136 19.82 -36.87 43.42
CA MET A 136 19.70 -35.69 42.54
C MET A 136 18.51 -35.81 41.57
N ILE A 137 18.42 -36.92 40.83
CA ILE A 137 17.37 -37.13 39.83
C ILE A 137 15.96 -37.11 40.45
N PRO A 138 15.68 -37.85 41.55
CA PRO A 138 14.35 -37.83 42.16
C PRO A 138 13.94 -36.45 42.66
N ARG A 139 14.91 -35.68 43.20
CA ARG A 139 14.67 -34.31 43.65
C ARG A 139 14.33 -33.37 42.50
N LEU A 140 15.09 -33.41 41.40
CA LEU A 140 14.84 -32.58 40.23
C LEU A 140 13.51 -32.94 39.56
N CYS A 141 13.17 -34.23 39.43
CA CYS A 141 11.87 -34.65 38.90
C CYS A 141 10.72 -34.15 39.79
N TRP A 142 10.90 -34.10 41.11
CA TRP A 142 9.91 -33.56 42.02
C TRP A 142 9.77 -32.03 41.89
N GLU A 143 10.88 -31.30 41.77
CA GLU A 143 10.88 -29.85 41.51
C GLU A 143 10.21 -29.53 40.16
N LEU A 144 10.49 -30.32 39.11
CA LEU A 144 9.83 -30.18 37.80
C LEU A 144 8.32 -30.49 37.87
N ALA A 145 7.91 -31.52 38.61
CA ALA A 145 6.50 -31.85 38.81
C ALA A 145 5.73 -30.74 39.53
N GLN A 146 6.39 -29.94 40.39
CA GLN A 146 5.78 -28.76 41.01
C GLN A 146 5.60 -27.60 40.03
N LEU A 147 6.51 -27.46 39.07
CA LEU A 147 6.44 -26.41 38.07
C LEU A 147 5.41 -26.70 36.96
N GLN A 148 4.91 -27.93 36.84
CA GLN A 148 3.92 -28.31 35.83
C GLN A 148 2.63 -27.45 35.87
N ASP A 149 2.18 -27.07 37.07
CA ASP A 149 0.98 -26.24 37.25
C ASP A 149 1.11 -24.87 36.56
N THR A 150 2.35 -24.35 36.41
CA THR A 150 2.62 -23.07 35.74
C THR A 150 2.37 -23.14 34.24
N TYR A 151 2.71 -24.26 33.59
CA TYR A 151 2.45 -24.46 32.15
C TYR A 151 0.96 -24.61 31.85
N ILE A 152 0.21 -25.23 32.76
CA ILE A 152 -1.23 -25.40 32.62
C ILE A 152 -1.93 -24.04 32.80
N LEU A 153 -1.49 -23.25 33.78
CA LEU A 153 -1.98 -21.90 33.99
C LEU A 153 -1.66 -20.98 32.80
N GLN A 154 -0.45 -21.10 32.24
CA GLN A 154 -0.06 -20.40 31.01
C GLN A 154 -1.01 -20.72 29.85
N GLY A 155 -1.33 -21.99 29.63
CA GLY A 155 -2.28 -22.40 28.59
C GLY A 155 -3.70 -21.82 28.76
N ASP A 156 -4.20 -21.69 30.00
CA ASP A 156 -5.50 -21.05 30.27
C ASP A 156 -5.46 -19.53 30.00
N TYR A 157 -4.37 -18.86 30.37
CA TYR A 157 -4.19 -17.45 30.06
C TYR A 157 -4.03 -17.22 28.54
N ASP A 158 -3.26 -18.05 27.84
CA ASP A 158 -3.13 -17.98 26.39
C ASP A 158 -4.49 -18.16 25.70
N LEU A 159 -5.32 -19.08 26.18
CA LEU A 159 -6.69 -19.26 25.67
C LEU A 159 -7.56 -18.03 25.92
N LYS A 160 -7.46 -17.39 27.09
CA LYS A 160 -8.18 -16.13 27.39
C LYS A 160 -7.71 -14.98 26.51
N VAL A 161 -6.41 -14.86 26.29
CA VAL A 161 -5.82 -13.84 25.39
C VAL A 161 -6.32 -14.06 23.97
N MET A 162 -6.26 -15.29 23.44
CA MET A 162 -6.75 -15.62 22.10
C MET A 162 -8.24 -15.27 21.91
N ARG A 163 -9.09 -15.55 22.92
CA ARG A 163 -10.50 -15.12 22.89
C ARG A 163 -10.60 -13.60 22.81
N GLN A 164 -9.87 -12.86 23.65
CA GLN A 164 -9.89 -11.40 23.64
C GLN A 164 -9.40 -10.81 22.31
N GLU A 165 -8.33 -11.35 21.74
CA GLU A 165 -7.80 -10.93 20.45
C GLU A 165 -8.84 -11.10 19.34
N TYR A 166 -9.59 -12.20 19.35
CA TYR A 166 -10.70 -12.41 18.43
C TYR A 166 -11.79 -11.34 18.58
N TYR A 167 -12.23 -11.04 19.80
CA TYR A 167 -13.22 -9.98 20.05
C TYR A 167 -12.71 -8.61 19.57
N ILE A 168 -11.46 -8.27 19.87
CA ILE A 168 -10.82 -7.02 19.42
C ILE A 168 -10.77 -6.97 17.89
N ALA A 169 -10.46 -8.09 17.22
CA ALA A 169 -10.43 -8.15 15.76
C ALA A 169 -11.82 -7.89 15.15
N GLN A 170 -12.87 -8.45 15.74
CA GLN A 170 -14.24 -8.20 15.27
C GLN A 170 -14.69 -6.75 15.55
N GLN A 171 -14.31 -6.18 16.70
CA GLN A 171 -14.58 -4.77 17.01
C GLN A 171 -13.87 -3.83 16.02
N LYS A 172 -12.60 -4.11 15.68
CA LYS A 172 -11.86 -3.34 14.68
C LYS A 172 -12.54 -3.36 13.31
N ARG A 173 -13.06 -4.52 12.89
CA ARG A 173 -13.84 -4.64 11.64
C ARG A 173 -15.09 -3.76 11.68
N PHE A 174 -15.84 -3.81 12.77
CA PHE A 174 -17.03 -2.98 12.96
C PHE A 174 -16.72 -1.48 12.91
N ILE A 175 -15.69 -1.04 13.64
CA ILE A 175 -15.22 0.35 13.64
C ILE A 175 -14.83 0.78 12.22
N THR A 176 -14.12 -0.08 11.48
CA THR A 176 -13.72 0.20 10.09
C THR A 176 -14.95 0.44 9.20
N HIS A 177 -16.01 -0.35 9.34
CA HIS A 177 -17.25 -0.13 8.60
C HIS A 177 -17.91 1.21 8.96
N LEU A 178 -17.97 1.57 10.25
CA LEU A 178 -18.53 2.84 10.71
C LEU A 178 -17.72 4.05 10.21
N VAL A 179 -16.40 3.98 10.30
CA VAL A 179 -15.50 5.04 9.81
C VAL A 179 -15.68 5.24 8.30
N ASN A 180 -15.79 4.15 7.55
CA ASN A 180 -16.02 4.23 6.10
C ASN A 180 -17.39 4.84 5.76
N GLN A 181 -18.44 4.51 6.52
CA GLN A 181 -19.76 5.14 6.35
C GLN A 181 -19.70 6.64 6.63
N LEU A 182 -19.05 7.05 7.73
CA LEU A 182 -18.89 8.46 8.08
C LEU A 182 -18.09 9.22 7.03
N ALA A 183 -16.97 8.67 6.55
CA ALA A 183 -16.13 9.28 5.54
C ALA A 183 -16.90 9.50 4.21
N ARG A 184 -17.71 8.52 3.79
CA ARG A 184 -18.57 8.66 2.60
C ARG A 184 -19.59 9.78 2.75
N HIS A 185 -20.23 9.86 3.91
CA HIS A 185 -21.21 10.92 4.19
C HIS A 185 -20.55 12.32 4.18
N GLN A 186 -19.41 12.46 4.87
CA GLN A 186 -18.66 13.72 4.89
C GLN A 186 -18.17 14.13 3.50
N PHE A 187 -17.69 13.16 2.71
CA PHE A 187 -17.27 13.42 1.33
C PHE A 187 -18.42 13.92 0.46
N LEU A 188 -19.59 13.25 0.53
CA LEU A 188 -20.80 13.70 -0.18
C LEU A 188 -21.24 15.09 0.27
N GLN A 189 -21.21 15.38 1.57
CA GLN A 189 -21.54 16.69 2.10
C GLN A 189 -20.63 17.79 1.54
N ILE A 190 -19.31 17.54 1.49
CA ILE A 190 -18.34 18.48 0.92
C ILE A 190 -18.58 18.65 -0.59
N ALA A 191 -18.82 17.56 -1.31
CA ALA A 191 -19.12 17.61 -2.75
C ALA A 191 -20.37 18.46 -3.04
N CYS A 192 -21.47 18.26 -2.31
CA CYS A 192 -22.68 19.07 -2.45
C CYS A 192 -22.44 20.54 -2.12
N GLN A 193 -21.61 20.85 -1.12
CA GLN A 193 -21.26 22.25 -0.79
C GLN A 193 -20.44 22.91 -1.89
N LEU A 194 -19.49 22.19 -2.49
CA LEU A 194 -18.69 22.68 -3.61
C LEU A 194 -19.56 22.90 -4.84
N GLU A 195 -20.42 21.94 -5.18
CA GLU A 195 -21.37 22.06 -6.29
C GLU A 195 -22.27 23.28 -6.11
N ARG A 196 -22.85 23.47 -4.91
CA ARG A 196 -23.64 24.66 -4.59
C ARG A 196 -22.85 25.96 -4.77
N LYS A 197 -21.57 26.01 -4.36
CA LYS A 197 -20.72 27.20 -4.59
C LYS A 197 -20.51 27.45 -6.08
N THR A 198 -20.28 26.41 -6.88
CA THR A 198 -20.11 26.56 -8.34
C THR A 198 -21.39 27.03 -9.02
N MET A 199 -22.55 26.48 -8.64
CA MET A 199 -23.85 26.91 -9.16
C MET A 199 -24.15 28.36 -8.78
N ASN A 200 -23.85 28.77 -7.55
CA ASN A 200 -23.99 30.16 -7.12
C ASN A 200 -23.07 31.11 -7.91
N GLY A 201 -21.81 30.73 -8.14
CA GLY A 201 -20.89 31.52 -8.96
C GLY A 201 -21.38 31.67 -10.40
N ALA A 202 -21.92 30.60 -11.01
CA ALA A 202 -22.53 30.66 -12.32
C ALA A 202 -23.79 31.56 -12.34
N TYR A 203 -24.62 31.49 -11.31
CA TYR A 203 -25.79 32.36 -11.16
C TYR A 203 -25.41 33.84 -11.02
N GLU A 204 -24.37 34.16 -10.24
CA GLU A 204 -23.86 35.53 -10.10
C GLU A 204 -23.35 36.07 -11.45
N LEU A 205 -22.61 35.27 -12.22
CA LEU A 205 -22.17 35.64 -13.57
C LEU A 205 -23.34 35.88 -14.53
N LEU A 206 -24.35 35.01 -14.51
CA LEU A 206 -25.56 35.17 -15.33
C LEU A 206 -26.30 36.47 -14.97
N ARG A 207 -26.37 36.82 -13.68
CA ARG A 207 -26.98 38.06 -13.22
C ARG A 207 -26.22 39.31 -13.70
N VAL A 208 -24.89 39.25 -13.76
CA VAL A 208 -24.08 40.34 -14.34
C VAL A 208 -24.36 40.49 -15.83
N ILE A 209 -24.40 39.38 -16.58
CA ILE A 209 -24.73 39.39 -18.03
C ILE A 209 -26.13 39.96 -18.26
N GLU A 210 -27.12 39.57 -17.45
CA GLU A 210 -28.48 40.11 -17.51
C GLU A 210 -28.49 41.64 -17.32
N ALA A 211 -27.76 42.15 -16.32
CA ALA A 211 -27.65 43.58 -16.06
C ALA A 211 -26.98 44.34 -17.22
N GLU A 212 -25.92 43.79 -17.81
CA GLU A 212 -25.27 44.37 -18.99
C GLU A 212 -26.19 44.39 -20.20
N LEU A 213 -26.89 43.28 -20.49
CA LEU A 213 -27.88 43.20 -21.57
C LEU A 213 -29.00 44.23 -21.38
N GLN A 214 -29.50 44.38 -20.16
CA GLN A 214 -30.52 45.40 -19.86
C GLN A 214 -29.97 46.82 -20.08
N GLY A 215 -28.71 47.08 -19.71
CA GLY A 215 -28.02 48.34 -20.02
C GLY A 215 -27.89 48.59 -21.52
N PHE A 216 -27.51 47.58 -22.31
CA PHE A 216 -27.46 47.67 -23.77
C PHE A 216 -28.84 47.97 -24.37
N VAL A 217 -29.89 47.32 -23.89
CA VAL A 217 -31.27 47.57 -24.35
C VAL A 217 -31.71 49.01 -24.04
N GLN A 218 -31.40 49.52 -22.84
CA GLN A 218 -31.71 50.92 -22.49
C GLN A 218 -30.94 51.91 -23.37
N ALA A 219 -29.65 51.66 -23.59
CA ALA A 219 -28.81 52.51 -24.44
C ALA A 219 -29.27 52.52 -25.91
N THR A 220 -29.67 51.36 -26.46
CA THR A 220 -30.21 51.28 -27.82
C THR A 220 -31.57 51.96 -27.92
N THR A 221 -32.45 51.77 -26.95
CA THR A 221 -33.76 52.46 -26.89
C THR A 221 -33.57 53.98 -26.88
N GLY A 222 -32.69 54.50 -26.01
CA GLY A 222 -32.39 55.93 -25.96
C GLY A 222 -31.68 56.48 -27.20
N ARG A 223 -30.97 55.64 -27.98
CA ARG A 223 -30.46 56.03 -29.31
C ARG A 223 -31.58 56.11 -30.33
N VAL A 224 -32.49 55.14 -30.35
CA VAL A 224 -33.64 55.11 -31.26
C VAL A 224 -34.54 56.32 -31.02
N GLU A 225 -34.84 56.65 -29.76
CA GLU A 225 -35.61 57.84 -29.40
C GLU A 225 -34.95 59.13 -29.91
N ARG A 226 -33.63 59.29 -29.73
CA ARG A 226 -32.89 60.45 -30.24
C ARG A 226 -32.91 60.54 -31.77
N CYS A 227 -32.77 59.43 -32.47
CA CYS A 227 -32.88 59.41 -33.93
C CYS A 227 -34.29 59.82 -34.41
N LEU A 228 -35.34 59.36 -33.71
CA LEU A 228 -36.72 59.77 -34.01
C LEU A 228 -36.92 61.27 -33.78
N SER A 229 -36.36 61.85 -32.70
CA SER A 229 -36.40 63.30 -32.47
C SER A 229 -35.66 64.10 -33.55
N LEU A 230 -34.52 63.59 -34.07
CA LEU A 230 -33.79 64.23 -35.17
C LEU A 230 -34.55 64.18 -36.49
N ILE A 231 -35.26 63.08 -36.78
CA ILE A 231 -36.13 62.97 -37.96
C ILE A 231 -37.29 63.96 -37.86
N GLN A 232 -37.86 64.13 -36.67
CA GLN A 232 -38.89 65.15 -36.43
C GLN A 232 -38.33 66.58 -36.59
N ALA A 233 -37.15 66.86 -36.07
CA ALA A 233 -36.49 68.18 -36.22
C ALA A 233 -36.05 68.48 -37.66
N GLY A 234 -35.68 67.46 -38.44
CA GLY A 234 -35.32 67.59 -39.86
C GLY A 234 -36.51 67.73 -40.81
N SER A 235 -37.75 67.62 -40.31
CA SER A 235 -38.97 67.81 -41.10
C SER A 235 -39.47 69.26 -41.16
N GLU A 236 -38.79 70.20 -40.48
CA GLU A 236 -39.01 71.65 -40.63
C GLU A 236 -38.28 72.15 -41.89
N PRO A 237 -38.99 72.67 -42.91
CA PRO A 237 -38.36 73.09 -44.16
C PRO A 237 -37.68 74.45 -43.97
N HIS A 238 -36.35 74.49 -43.97
CA HIS A 238 -35.59 75.74 -44.14
C HIS A 238 -35.08 75.81 -45.59
N GLU A 239 -35.59 76.79 -46.34
CA GLU A 239 -35.22 77.07 -47.72
C GLU A 239 -33.74 77.49 -47.82
N GLN A 240 -32.99 76.80 -48.67
CA GLN A 240 -31.55 76.98 -48.86
C GLN A 240 -31.28 78.12 -49.84
N GLY A 241 -31.00 79.31 -49.30
CA GLY A 241 -30.25 80.38 -49.96
C GLY A 241 -28.75 80.26 -49.68
N ALA A 242 -27.92 81.01 -50.42
CA ALA A 242 -26.48 81.10 -50.20
C ALA A 242 -26.15 81.42 -48.72
N VAL A 243 -25.00 80.93 -48.24
CA VAL A 243 -24.54 81.14 -46.85
C VAL A 243 -24.48 82.65 -46.58
N ASP A 244 -25.23 83.13 -45.60
CA ASP A 244 -25.25 84.54 -45.19
C ASP A 244 -23.85 84.96 -44.71
N ASP A 245 -23.36 86.13 -45.11
CA ASP A 245 -22.00 86.64 -44.76
C ASP A 245 -21.82 86.83 -43.24
N ARG A 246 -22.89 86.74 -42.46
CA ARG A 246 -22.89 86.78 -41.00
C ARG A 246 -22.60 85.43 -40.35
N ASP A 247 -22.71 84.32 -41.09
CA ASP A 247 -22.51 82.96 -40.57
C ASP A 247 -21.03 82.59 -40.47
N THR A 248 -20.39 83.15 -39.44
CA THR A 248 -19.01 82.85 -39.04
C THR A 248 -18.74 81.35 -38.86
N LEU A 249 -19.75 80.56 -38.49
CA LEU A 249 -19.64 79.10 -38.32
C LEU A 249 -19.49 78.37 -39.65
N LEU A 250 -20.32 78.66 -40.64
CA LEU A 250 -20.24 78.00 -41.96
C LEU A 250 -18.96 78.42 -42.70
N HIS A 251 -18.51 79.66 -42.52
CA HIS A 251 -17.19 80.10 -42.98
C HIS A 251 -16.04 79.37 -42.28
N ARG A 252 -16.10 79.18 -40.96
CA ARG A 252 -15.06 78.44 -40.21
C ARG A 252 -15.03 76.96 -40.59
N ILE A 253 -16.19 76.35 -40.84
CA ILE A 253 -16.30 74.97 -41.35
C ILE A 253 -15.69 74.87 -42.74
N ARG A 254 -15.97 75.82 -43.64
CA ARG A 254 -15.28 75.90 -44.95
C ARG A 254 -13.77 76.00 -44.78
N ASP A 255 -13.29 76.86 -43.88
CA ASP A 255 -11.86 77.06 -43.69
C ASP A 255 -11.20 75.77 -43.17
N LEU A 256 -11.82 75.07 -42.22
CA LEU A 256 -11.36 73.76 -41.77
C LEU A 256 -11.37 72.73 -42.91
N LEU A 257 -12.43 72.65 -43.70
CA LEU A 257 -12.50 71.74 -44.85
C LEU A 257 -11.44 72.05 -45.90
N SER A 258 -11.12 73.33 -46.13
CA SER A 258 -10.07 73.76 -47.06
C SER A 258 -8.66 73.36 -46.60
N ILE A 259 -8.43 73.34 -45.29
CA ILE A 259 -7.17 72.85 -44.69
C ILE A 259 -7.00 71.35 -44.94
N HIS A 260 -8.08 70.57 -44.88
CA HIS A 260 -8.03 69.13 -45.13
C HIS A 260 -7.89 68.79 -46.62
N ALA A 261 -8.48 69.59 -47.51
CA ALA A 261 -8.44 69.36 -48.96
C ALA A 261 -7.11 69.75 -49.64
N ASN A 262 -6.14 70.30 -48.90
CA ASN A 262 -4.81 70.68 -49.38
C ASN A 262 -4.81 71.60 -50.64
N ASN A 263 -5.89 72.37 -50.85
CA ASN A 263 -6.00 73.33 -51.93
C ASN A 263 -5.40 74.68 -51.49
N GLN A 264 -4.08 74.76 -51.45
CA GLN A 264 -3.40 76.05 -51.39
C GLN A 264 -3.57 76.76 -52.74
N GLY A 265 -4.51 77.71 -52.85
CA GLY A 265 -4.47 78.61 -54.01
C GLY A 265 -5.68 79.49 -54.34
N ALA A 266 -6.90 79.21 -53.88
CA ALA A 266 -8.04 80.06 -54.26
C ALA A 266 -9.09 80.18 -53.16
N SER A 267 -9.13 81.35 -52.52
CA SER A 267 -10.26 81.77 -51.70
C SER A 267 -11.46 82.01 -52.61
N LEU A 268 -12.37 81.04 -52.71
CA LEU A 268 -13.66 81.22 -53.39
C LEU A 268 -14.56 82.11 -52.50
N MET A 269 -14.78 83.35 -52.94
CA MET A 269 -15.67 84.32 -52.26
C MET A 269 -17.16 83.94 -52.30
N TYR A 270 -17.55 82.86 -52.97
CA TYR A 270 -18.93 82.40 -53.02
C TYR A 270 -19.04 80.97 -52.48
N VAL A 271 -19.86 80.78 -51.45
CA VAL A 271 -20.02 79.49 -50.77
C VAL A 271 -21.50 79.12 -50.78
N SER A 272 -21.86 78.12 -51.57
CA SER A 272 -23.20 77.54 -51.50
C SER A 272 -23.23 76.49 -50.40
N ALA A 273 -24.27 76.50 -49.56
CA ALA A 273 -24.53 75.44 -48.58
C ALA A 273 -24.43 74.03 -49.19
N PRO A 274 -24.94 73.74 -50.41
CA PRO A 274 -24.75 72.43 -51.03
C PRO A 274 -23.29 72.08 -51.34
N GLY A 275 -22.42 73.06 -51.62
CA GLY A 275 -20.99 72.82 -51.86
C GLY A 275 -20.23 72.37 -50.60
N ILE A 276 -20.53 72.98 -49.44
CA ILE A 276 -19.99 72.54 -48.15
C ILE A 276 -20.51 71.12 -47.83
N VAL A 277 -21.81 70.89 -48.03
CA VAL A 277 -22.42 69.57 -47.78
C VAL A 277 -21.80 68.49 -48.66
N GLN A 278 -21.46 68.80 -49.92
CA GLN A 278 -20.78 67.87 -50.82
C GLN A 278 -19.34 67.56 -50.39
N GLN A 279 -18.61 68.54 -49.84
CA GLN A 279 -17.27 68.30 -49.29
C GLN A 279 -17.32 67.46 -48.01
N ILE A 280 -18.27 67.77 -47.12
CA ILE A 280 -18.49 66.98 -45.90
C ILE A 280 -18.92 65.54 -46.26
N SER A 281 -19.78 65.37 -47.25
CA SER A 281 -20.20 64.03 -47.68
C SER A 281 -19.05 63.24 -48.33
N SER A 282 -18.14 63.91 -49.05
CA SER A 282 -16.92 63.27 -49.56
C SER A 282 -15.96 62.82 -48.45
N LEU A 283 -15.72 63.65 -47.43
CA LEU A 283 -14.94 63.25 -46.25
C LEU A 283 -15.62 62.13 -45.47
N GLN A 284 -16.94 62.14 -45.42
CA GLN A 284 -17.69 61.08 -44.78
C GLN A 284 -17.59 59.75 -45.56
N SER A 285 -17.56 59.78 -46.89
CA SER A 285 -17.27 58.58 -47.68
C SER A 285 -15.83 58.11 -47.48
N ASP A 286 -14.87 59.03 -47.39
CA ASP A 286 -13.46 58.70 -47.15
C ASP A 286 -13.27 58.05 -45.77
N LEU A 287 -13.87 58.62 -44.72
CA LEU A 287 -13.85 58.03 -43.37
C LEU A 287 -14.52 56.65 -43.34
N LYS A 288 -15.63 56.46 -44.05
CA LYS A 288 -16.28 55.15 -44.16
C LYS A 288 -15.39 54.14 -44.89
N SER A 289 -14.66 54.56 -45.93
CA SER A 289 -13.71 53.69 -46.64
C SER A 289 -12.54 53.29 -45.75
N LEU A 290 -11.94 54.22 -45.02
CA LEU A 290 -10.89 53.97 -44.03
C LEU A 290 -11.37 53.06 -42.90
N GLN A 291 -12.61 53.24 -42.45
CA GLN A 291 -13.22 52.38 -41.43
C GLN A 291 -13.44 50.96 -41.97
N SER A 292 -13.93 50.80 -43.20
CA SER A 292 -14.04 49.47 -43.81
C SER A 292 -12.69 48.81 -44.04
N ASP A 293 -11.65 49.57 -44.41
CA ASP A 293 -10.30 49.06 -44.57
C ASP A 293 -9.71 48.59 -43.25
N LEU A 294 -9.94 49.33 -42.15
CA LEU A 294 -9.52 48.95 -40.81
C LEU A 294 -10.28 47.72 -40.28
N GLU A 295 -11.58 47.63 -40.54
CA GLU A 295 -12.39 46.46 -40.15
C GLU A 295 -11.93 45.19 -40.90
N ASN A 296 -11.61 45.33 -42.19
CA ASN A 296 -11.06 44.24 -43.00
C ASN A 296 -9.65 43.83 -42.53
N SER A 297 -8.75 44.78 -42.28
CA SER A 297 -7.39 44.48 -41.80
C SER A 297 -7.40 43.84 -40.41
N LEU A 298 -8.27 44.30 -39.52
CA LEU A 298 -8.44 43.71 -38.19
C LEU A 298 -8.97 42.27 -38.27
N ALA A 299 -9.87 41.99 -39.21
CA ALA A 299 -10.37 40.65 -39.46
C ALA A 299 -9.25 39.72 -39.96
N GLU A 300 -8.41 40.19 -40.90
CA GLU A 300 -7.24 39.46 -41.38
C GLU A 300 -6.21 39.18 -40.28
N ASP A 301 -5.88 40.18 -39.45
CA ASP A 301 -4.96 40.03 -38.32
C ASP A 301 -5.47 39.05 -37.27
N LYS A 302 -6.77 39.11 -36.96
CA LYS A 302 -7.42 38.12 -36.09
C LYS A 302 -7.34 36.72 -36.70
N HIS A 303 -7.60 36.58 -37.99
CA HIS A 303 -7.53 35.29 -38.68
C HIS A 303 -6.11 34.72 -38.65
N LYS A 304 -5.10 35.56 -38.87
CA LYS A 304 -3.68 35.20 -38.78
C LYS A 304 -3.30 34.74 -37.37
N CYS A 305 -3.69 35.49 -36.35
CA CYS A 305 -3.45 35.14 -34.94
C CYS A 305 -4.12 33.80 -34.57
N ILE A 306 -5.38 33.60 -34.98
CA ILE A 306 -6.09 32.34 -34.77
C ILE A 306 -5.37 31.18 -35.48
N ASN A 307 -4.88 31.40 -36.70
CA ASN A 307 -4.16 30.38 -37.44
C ASN A 307 -2.82 30.03 -36.78
N ASP A 308 -2.09 31.02 -36.26
CA ASP A 308 -0.86 30.81 -35.49
C ASP A 308 -1.13 30.03 -34.20
N MET A 309 -2.20 30.36 -33.47
CA MET A 309 -2.64 29.59 -32.30
C MET A 309 -3.00 28.15 -32.67
N CYS A 310 -3.76 27.94 -33.75
CA CYS A 310 -4.09 26.61 -34.26
C CYS A 310 -2.85 25.80 -34.65
N ASN A 311 -1.83 26.44 -35.23
CA ASN A 311 -0.56 25.79 -35.55
C ASN A 311 0.21 25.36 -34.31
N ILE A 312 0.23 26.18 -33.26
CA ILE A 312 0.85 25.83 -31.97
C ILE A 312 0.11 24.66 -31.33
N ILE A 313 -1.22 24.71 -31.29
CA ILE A 313 -2.06 23.62 -30.74
C ILE A 313 -1.80 22.32 -31.51
N ARG A 314 -1.69 22.37 -32.84
CA ARG A 314 -1.38 21.20 -33.67
C ARG A 314 0.00 20.62 -33.37
N ARG A 315 1.02 21.47 -33.16
CA ARG A 315 2.36 21.03 -32.72
C ARG A 315 2.33 20.40 -31.33
N MET A 316 1.61 21.00 -30.37
CA MET A 316 1.44 20.43 -29.03
C MET A 316 0.70 19.09 -29.08
N GLN A 317 -0.33 18.97 -29.91
CA GLN A 317 -1.02 17.70 -30.14
C GLN A 317 -0.08 16.65 -30.74
N GLN A 318 0.77 16.99 -31.70
CA GLN A 318 1.76 16.06 -32.26
C GLN A 318 2.79 15.58 -31.22
N LEU A 319 3.16 16.45 -30.26
CA LEU A 319 4.07 16.08 -29.17
C LEU A 319 3.39 15.21 -28.10
N LEU A 320 2.14 15.51 -27.76
CA LEU A 320 1.39 14.80 -26.71
C LEU A 320 0.77 13.49 -27.21
N PHE A 321 0.47 13.41 -28.51
CA PHE A 321 -0.21 12.29 -29.15
C PHE A 321 0.57 11.86 -30.40
N ALA A 322 1.20 10.69 -30.34
CA ALA A 322 2.02 10.15 -31.42
C ALA A 322 1.18 9.57 -32.59
N SER A 323 0.31 10.40 -33.18
CA SER A 323 -0.51 10.13 -34.38
C SER A 323 -1.94 9.58 -34.18
N SER A 324 -2.45 9.49 -32.95
CA SER A 324 -3.87 9.15 -32.71
C SER A 324 -4.48 9.96 -31.58
N THR A 325 -5.60 10.63 -31.86
CA THR A 325 -6.39 11.43 -30.91
C THR A 325 -7.15 10.59 -29.87
N THR A 326 -7.08 9.25 -29.95
CA THR A 326 -7.74 8.32 -29.01
C THR A 326 -6.81 7.69 -27.98
N ALA A 327 -5.50 7.95 -28.05
CA ALA A 327 -4.56 7.44 -27.06
C ALA A 327 -4.41 8.41 -25.88
N GLN A 328 -4.15 7.88 -24.68
CA GLN A 328 -3.84 8.68 -23.50
C GLN A 328 -2.62 9.58 -23.78
N PRO A 329 -2.61 10.83 -23.28
CA PRO A 329 -1.50 11.75 -23.51
C PRO A 329 -0.21 11.17 -22.93
N ILE A 330 0.83 11.07 -23.76
CA ILE A 330 2.13 10.58 -23.32
C ILE A 330 2.84 11.75 -22.63
N LEU A 331 2.72 11.81 -21.30
CA LEU A 331 3.34 12.84 -20.46
C LEU A 331 4.84 12.62 -20.23
N THR A 332 5.35 11.45 -20.61
CA THR A 332 6.74 11.05 -20.39
C THR A 332 7.54 11.25 -21.67
N PRO A 333 8.66 12.00 -21.65
CA PRO A 333 9.53 12.13 -22.82
C PRO A 333 9.96 10.76 -23.36
N TRP A 334 9.93 10.60 -24.68
CA TRP A 334 10.26 9.33 -25.36
C TRP A 334 11.59 8.67 -24.92
N PRO A 335 12.69 9.42 -24.68
CA PRO A 335 13.93 8.85 -24.16
C PRO A 335 13.75 8.19 -22.78
N LEU A 336 13.01 8.85 -21.88
CA LEU A 336 12.72 8.34 -20.54
C LEU A 336 11.84 7.09 -20.58
N MET A 337 10.90 7.01 -21.53
CA MET A 337 10.06 5.83 -21.71
C MET A 337 10.87 4.61 -22.14
N LYS A 338 11.89 4.80 -23.00
CA LYS A 338 12.81 3.73 -23.40
C LYS A 338 13.66 3.25 -22.23
N GLU A 339 14.25 4.16 -21.47
CA GLU A 339 15.05 3.82 -20.27
C GLU A 339 14.20 3.11 -19.20
N LEU A 340 12.96 3.56 -18.97
CA LEU A 340 12.03 2.90 -18.05
C LEU A 340 11.67 1.48 -18.50
N ALA A 341 11.44 1.26 -19.80
CA ALA A 341 11.17 -0.07 -20.34
C ALA A 341 12.38 -1.01 -20.23
N GLU A 342 13.60 -0.50 -20.45
CA GLU A 342 14.84 -1.26 -20.23
C GLU A 342 15.04 -1.58 -18.74
N MET A 343 14.76 -0.64 -17.84
CA MET A 343 14.81 -0.86 -16.40
C MET A 343 13.78 -1.91 -15.94
N GLU A 344 12.56 -1.89 -16.48
CA GLU A 344 11.53 -2.88 -16.17
C GLU A 344 11.91 -4.28 -16.68
N LYS A 345 12.57 -4.35 -17.84
CA LYS A 345 13.16 -5.60 -18.34
C LYS A 345 14.26 -6.12 -17.40
N ILE A 346 15.15 -5.27 -16.93
CA ILE A 346 16.19 -5.67 -15.95
C ILE A 346 15.53 -6.11 -14.63
N ASN A 347 14.51 -5.41 -14.17
CA ASN A 347 13.82 -5.73 -12.92
C ASN A 347 13.07 -7.07 -12.98
N SER A 348 12.45 -7.40 -14.11
CA SER A 348 11.83 -8.71 -14.33
C SER A 348 12.87 -9.84 -14.40
N GLN A 349 14.01 -9.61 -15.04
CA GLN A 349 15.13 -10.55 -15.06
C GLN A 349 15.70 -10.79 -13.65
N LEU A 350 15.89 -9.72 -12.87
CA LEU A 350 16.35 -9.82 -11.49
C LEU A 350 15.34 -10.57 -10.62
N SER A 351 14.05 -10.30 -10.78
CA SER A 351 12.99 -11.00 -10.03
C SER A 351 13.01 -12.49 -10.32
N ALA A 352 13.12 -12.89 -11.60
CA ALA A 352 13.22 -14.30 -11.98
C ALA A 352 14.48 -14.98 -11.41
N ALA A 353 15.62 -14.28 -11.41
CA ALA A 353 16.86 -14.80 -10.83
C ALA A 353 16.74 -14.98 -9.30
N ILE A 354 16.09 -14.05 -8.60
CA ILE A 354 15.83 -14.15 -7.16
C ILE A 354 14.90 -15.33 -6.88
N GLU A 355 13.82 -15.48 -7.63
CA GLU A 355 12.90 -16.62 -7.47
C GLU A 355 13.64 -17.96 -7.62
N GLU A 356 14.50 -18.08 -8.64
CA GLU A 356 15.31 -19.28 -8.87
C GLU A 356 16.26 -19.57 -7.70
N VAL A 357 17.00 -18.57 -7.22
CA VAL A 357 17.89 -18.72 -6.05
C VAL A 357 17.11 -19.10 -4.80
N THR A 358 15.95 -18.50 -4.56
CA THR A 358 15.12 -18.85 -3.41
C THR A 358 14.53 -20.26 -3.52
N ARG A 359 14.20 -20.71 -4.73
CA ARG A 359 13.74 -22.07 -5.00
C ARG A 359 14.85 -23.08 -4.70
N GLU A 360 16.04 -22.87 -5.25
CA GLU A 360 17.20 -23.71 -4.96
C GLU A 360 17.53 -23.75 -3.47
N HIS A 361 17.46 -22.60 -2.79
CA HIS A 361 17.72 -22.54 -1.36
C HIS A 361 16.71 -23.37 -0.56
N ARG A 362 15.41 -23.32 -0.92
CA ARG A 362 14.37 -24.15 -0.28
C ARG A 362 14.61 -25.63 -0.54
N GLU A 363 14.93 -26.01 -1.76
CA GLU A 363 15.24 -27.40 -2.12
C GLU A 363 16.46 -27.92 -1.34
N LYS A 364 17.55 -27.15 -1.28
CA LYS A 364 18.74 -27.50 -0.49
C LYS A 364 18.42 -27.57 1.01
N ALA A 365 17.58 -26.68 1.54
CA ALA A 365 17.16 -26.72 2.93
C ALA A 365 16.35 -27.99 3.27
N GLU A 366 15.44 -28.42 2.38
CA GLU A 366 14.70 -29.67 2.56
C GLU A 366 15.63 -30.90 2.45
N ILE A 367 16.61 -30.90 1.54
CA ILE A 367 17.62 -31.98 1.48
C ILE A 367 18.39 -32.08 2.80
N VAL A 368 18.81 -30.95 3.36
CA VAL A 368 19.52 -30.89 4.67
C VAL A 368 18.63 -31.40 5.81
N LYS A 369 17.33 -31.06 5.77
CA LYS A 369 16.35 -31.52 6.78
C LYS A 369 16.09 -33.02 6.69
N HIS A 370 16.05 -33.58 5.49
CA HIS A 370 15.82 -35.01 5.28
C HIS A 370 17.08 -35.86 5.49
N HIS A 371 18.29 -35.31 5.28
CA HIS A 371 19.57 -36.04 5.40
C HIS A 371 20.56 -35.37 6.39
N PRO A 372 20.16 -35.10 7.66
CA PRO A 372 21.00 -34.35 8.60
C PRO A 372 22.31 -35.08 8.95
N HIS A 373 22.29 -36.41 8.96
CA HIS A 373 23.45 -37.24 9.28
C HIS A 373 24.49 -37.29 8.13
N GLU A 374 24.03 -37.22 6.88
CA GLU A 374 24.91 -37.24 5.70
C GLU A 374 25.58 -35.88 5.50
N VAL A 375 24.81 -34.79 5.61
CA VAL A 375 25.35 -33.41 5.55
C VAL A 375 26.30 -33.15 6.72
N GLY A 376 26.00 -33.68 7.91
CA GLY A 376 26.91 -33.65 9.06
C GLY A 376 28.23 -34.37 8.76
N ARG A 377 28.18 -35.54 8.11
CA ARG A 377 29.38 -36.28 7.67
C ARG A 377 30.17 -35.54 6.60
N GLU A 378 29.54 -34.94 5.59
CA GLU A 378 30.24 -34.15 4.57
C GLU A 378 30.95 -32.95 5.18
N ARG A 379 30.31 -32.22 6.09
CA ARG A 379 30.93 -31.11 6.83
C ARG A 379 32.10 -31.60 7.69
N GLN A 380 31.96 -32.76 8.33
CA GLN A 380 33.03 -33.38 9.11
C GLN A 380 34.21 -33.77 8.21
N VAL A 381 33.95 -34.37 7.04
CA VAL A 381 34.97 -34.71 6.03
C VAL A 381 35.68 -33.47 5.51
N PHE A 382 34.94 -32.38 5.25
CA PHE A 382 35.52 -31.11 4.83
C PHE A 382 36.44 -30.53 5.92
N VAL A 383 36.00 -30.51 7.17
CA VAL A 383 36.81 -30.05 8.30
C VAL A 383 38.03 -30.95 8.52
N ASP A 384 37.85 -32.27 8.48
CA ASP A 384 38.95 -33.23 8.65
C ASP A 384 39.95 -33.15 7.49
N PHE A 385 39.51 -32.80 6.26
CA PHE A 385 40.40 -32.57 5.12
C PHE A 385 41.42 -31.44 5.38
N PHE A 386 40.98 -30.33 5.99
CA PHE A 386 41.84 -29.18 6.29
C PHE A 386 42.56 -29.29 7.64
N CYS A 387 41.88 -29.82 8.66
CA CYS A 387 42.35 -29.79 10.03
C CYS A 387 43.06 -31.09 10.47
N ASN A 388 42.71 -32.25 9.92
CA ASN A 388 43.23 -33.56 10.35
C ASN A 388 43.22 -34.61 9.21
N PRO A 389 44.11 -34.50 8.21
CA PRO A 389 44.06 -35.30 6.99
C PRO A 389 44.32 -36.81 7.21
N ASP A 390 45.06 -37.17 8.25
CA ASP A 390 45.33 -38.58 8.57
C ASP A 390 44.09 -39.31 9.10
N ARG A 391 43.22 -38.60 9.84
CA ARG A 391 41.93 -39.11 10.32
C ARG A 391 40.96 -39.34 9.16
N LEU A 392 40.99 -38.47 8.15
CA LEU A 392 40.21 -38.66 6.94
C LEU A 392 40.72 -39.87 6.13
N ARG A 393 42.05 -40.02 5.99
CA ARG A 393 42.64 -41.18 5.31
C ARG A 393 42.28 -42.50 5.98
N SER A 394 42.25 -42.56 7.31
CA SER A 394 41.84 -43.79 8.02
C SER A 394 40.36 -44.10 7.80
N GLN A 395 39.48 -43.09 7.86
CA GLN A 395 38.04 -43.27 7.60
C GLN A 395 37.76 -43.73 6.16
N VAL A 396 38.47 -43.18 5.17
CA VAL A 396 38.34 -43.60 3.77
C VAL A 396 38.82 -45.04 3.57
N ARG A 397 39.92 -45.45 4.21
CA ARG A 397 40.39 -46.85 4.15
C ARG A 397 39.38 -47.82 4.75
N GLU A 398 38.77 -47.48 5.88
CA GLU A 398 37.74 -48.29 6.54
C GLU A 398 36.47 -48.42 5.69
N LEU A 399 36.02 -47.31 5.07
CA LEU A 399 34.91 -47.30 4.11
C LEU A 399 35.22 -48.14 2.87
N THR A 400 36.43 -48.04 2.32
CA THR A 400 36.85 -48.82 1.14
C THR A 400 36.90 -50.31 1.46
N ALA A 401 37.34 -50.68 2.68
CA ALA A 401 37.33 -52.07 3.14
C ALA A 401 35.89 -52.61 3.28
N ARG A 402 34.97 -51.82 3.83
CA ARG A 402 33.54 -52.19 3.94
C ARG A 402 32.84 -52.36 2.60
N VAL A 403 33.13 -51.49 1.63
CA VAL A 403 32.56 -51.59 0.28
C VAL A 403 33.09 -52.83 -0.44
N LYS A 404 34.39 -53.12 -0.32
CA LYS A 404 34.98 -54.35 -0.87
C LYS A 404 34.39 -55.62 -0.25
N ALA A 405 34.02 -55.58 1.03
CA ALA A 405 33.37 -56.69 1.71
C ALA A 405 31.88 -56.89 1.33
N LEU A 406 31.23 -55.87 0.74
CA LEU A 406 29.85 -55.94 0.25
C LEU A 406 29.76 -56.33 -1.25
N GLN A 407 30.89 -56.28 -1.96
CA GLN A 407 31.00 -56.63 -3.39
C GLN A 407 31.61 -58.02 -3.63
N ALA A 408 32.12 -58.67 -2.57
CA ALA A 408 32.49 -60.08 -2.55
C ALA A 408 31.33 -60.88 -1.97
#